data_AF-A0A497YID5-F1
#
_entry.id   AF-A0A497YID5-F1
#
_cell.length_a   1.000
_cell.length_b   1.000
_cell.length_c   1.000
_cell.angle_alpha   90.00
_cell.angle_beta   90.00
_cell.angle_gamma   90.00
#
_symmetry.space_group_name_H-M   'P 1'
#
loop_
_entity.id
_entity.type
_entity.pdbx_description
1 polymer ?
#
loop_
_entity_poly.entity_id
_entity_poly.type
_entity_poly.pdbx_seq_one_letter_code
_entity_poly.pdbx_strand_id
1 'polypeptide(L)'
;MKMTKWFGTMIAATALSVTAFASSSEASVYEKFDRISGSDRYETAIQVSREGWTANSTDNVVLVIGDNYPDALAGAPLAKKLNAPILLVKKDTVPASIMSEIGRLGAKNATILGGEIAISNQVVKQLESKGINVDRIAGSSRSETSALIAKEVGGTSAIVASGSGYADSLSIASHAAETGKPILLTSGKELSREVEQALKNYEDVTVVGGEVAVSSAVYNKIGQSAKVQRISGKDRYATAAAVVAKLYPKTIDDSLVASGQQFADALTGSALGGKQNKPILLVKQSALPSQTKDIINNKNVQKLTVIGGEVAVSKEALNPNPKPAPIPVVKPSVDIRSNIIDEAKKHIGTPYRWGGTTTSGFDCSGYLMYVFNKNGISIPRTTALMAQSGKPVSYSNVKVGDIVLLDLVRSTPTRPSHAGIYIGDGKIIHAGTSTGVTITPLDTSWGHWDKKIVTIRSYTD
;
A
#
# COMPACT_ATOMS: atom_id res chain seq x y z
N MET A 1 -25.81 -33.93 90.95
CA MET A 1 -26.40 -33.06 89.90
C MET A 1 -25.25 -32.56 89.03
N LYS A 2 -25.33 -32.77 87.71
CA LYS A 2 -24.25 -32.59 86.71
C LYS A 2 -23.63 -31.19 86.74
N MET A 3 -22.31 -31.08 86.57
CA MET A 3 -21.70 -30.00 85.79
C MET A 3 -20.29 -30.37 85.32
N THR A 4 -20.21 -30.67 84.03
CA THR A 4 -19.03 -30.81 83.18
C THR A 4 -18.32 -29.47 83.03
N LYS A 5 -16.99 -29.40 83.21
CA LYS A 5 -16.16 -28.30 82.74
C LYS A 5 -15.20 -28.80 81.66
N TRP A 6 -15.28 -28.12 80.53
CA TRP A 6 -14.71 -28.44 79.23
C TRP A 6 -13.35 -27.74 79.09
N PHE A 7 -12.33 -28.47 78.63
CA PHE A 7 -11.02 -27.95 78.26
C PHE A 7 -11.13 -27.22 76.92
N GLY A 8 -10.87 -25.91 76.90
CA GLY A 8 -10.73 -25.12 75.68
C GLY A 8 -9.30 -25.15 75.17
N THR A 9 -9.07 -25.79 74.02
CA THR A 9 -7.80 -25.84 73.31
C THR A 9 -7.62 -24.57 72.48
N MET A 10 -6.53 -23.83 72.70
CA MET A 10 -6.10 -22.72 71.83
C MET A 10 -5.63 -23.27 70.48
N ILE A 11 -6.28 -22.88 69.38
CA ILE A 11 -5.78 -23.07 68.02
C ILE A 11 -5.09 -21.77 67.59
N ALA A 12 -3.78 -21.81 67.41
CA ALA A 12 -3.00 -20.74 66.81
C ALA A 12 -3.23 -20.73 65.28
N ALA A 13 -3.83 -19.66 64.78
CA ALA A 13 -4.00 -19.43 63.35
C ALA A 13 -2.73 -18.79 62.77
N THR A 14 -1.93 -19.55 62.04
CA THR A 14 -0.83 -19.04 61.20
C THR A 14 -1.40 -18.39 59.95
N ALA A 15 -1.37 -17.06 59.89
CA ALA A 15 -1.69 -16.30 58.69
C ALA A 15 -0.53 -16.43 57.68
N LEU A 16 -0.71 -17.24 56.64
CA LEU A 16 0.12 -17.17 55.44
C LEU A 16 -0.21 -15.86 54.72
N SER A 17 0.68 -14.87 54.81
CA SER A 17 0.66 -13.68 53.96
C SER A 17 1.02 -14.09 52.53
N VAL A 18 0.01 -14.29 51.69
CA VAL A 18 0.20 -14.38 50.24
C VAL A 18 0.48 -12.97 49.73
N THR A 19 1.76 -12.65 49.53
CA THR A 19 2.16 -11.48 48.76
C THR A 19 1.78 -11.73 47.31
N ALA A 20 0.63 -11.19 46.90
CA ALA A 20 0.27 -11.11 45.50
C ALA A 20 1.30 -10.21 44.80
N PHE A 21 2.23 -10.82 44.05
CA PHE A 21 2.99 -10.09 43.05
C PHE A 21 2.00 -9.61 42.00
N ALA A 22 1.61 -8.34 42.08
CA ALA A 22 0.92 -7.67 41.00
C ALA A 22 1.91 -7.57 39.84
N SER A 23 1.79 -8.51 38.89
CA SER A 23 2.34 -8.36 37.56
C SER A 23 1.73 -7.09 36.95
N SER A 24 2.49 -5.99 36.94
CA SER A 24 2.17 -4.85 36.12
C SER A 24 2.26 -5.30 34.67
N SER A 25 1.12 -5.62 34.05
CA SER A 25 1.07 -5.89 32.62
C SER A 25 1.49 -4.60 31.91
N GLU A 26 2.73 -4.56 31.43
CA GLU A 26 3.12 -3.56 30.43
C GLU A 26 2.09 -3.68 29.29
N ALA A 27 1.35 -2.59 29.05
CA ALA A 27 0.40 -2.55 27.94
C ALA A 27 1.18 -2.91 26.68
N SER A 28 0.73 -3.92 25.94
CA SER A 28 1.47 -4.39 24.78
C SER A 28 1.65 -3.24 23.79
N VAL A 29 2.75 -3.22 23.03
CA VAL A 29 3.02 -2.20 21.98
C VAL A 29 1.87 -2.07 20.96
N TYR A 30 0.99 -3.05 20.94
CA TYR A 30 -0.21 -3.12 20.12
C TYR A 30 -1.45 -2.43 20.71
N GLU A 31 -1.50 -2.19 22.02
CA GLU A 31 -2.63 -1.57 22.72
C GLU A 31 -2.48 -0.06 22.88
N LYS A 32 -1.24 0.44 22.88
CA LYS A 32 -0.92 1.87 22.96
C LYS A 32 0.03 2.25 21.83
N PHE A 33 -0.52 2.94 20.85
CA PHE A 33 0.22 3.48 19.71
C PHE A 33 -0.24 4.90 19.41
N ASP A 34 0.67 5.71 18.88
CA ASP A 34 0.34 7.04 18.40
C ASP A 34 -0.25 6.94 16.99
N ARG A 35 -1.02 7.95 16.58
CA ARG A 35 -1.55 8.05 15.23
C ARG A 35 -1.35 9.45 14.67
N ILE A 36 -0.78 9.51 13.47
CA ILE A 36 -0.63 10.69 12.65
C ILE A 36 -1.54 10.53 11.45
N SER A 37 -2.65 11.26 11.43
CA SER A 37 -3.68 11.12 10.40
C SER A 37 -4.50 12.39 10.22
N GLY A 38 -4.94 12.63 8.99
CA GLY A 38 -5.93 13.63 8.65
C GLY A 38 -7.25 13.03 8.18
N SER A 39 -8.17 13.90 7.77
CA SER A 39 -9.45 13.51 7.16
C SER A 39 -9.28 12.85 5.78
N ASP A 40 -8.19 13.14 5.10
CA ASP A 40 -7.79 12.52 3.83
C ASP A 40 -6.24 12.43 3.74
N ARG A 41 -5.74 11.96 2.59
CA ARG A 41 -4.29 11.83 2.35
C ARG A 41 -3.54 13.16 2.38
N TYR A 42 -4.18 14.26 1.97
CA TYR A 42 -3.56 15.58 1.94
C TYR A 42 -3.39 16.10 3.36
N GLU A 43 -4.43 15.95 4.19
CA GLU A 43 -4.35 16.31 5.60
C GLU A 43 -3.42 15.37 6.39
N THR A 44 -3.38 14.06 6.09
CA THR A 44 -2.38 13.15 6.68
C THR A 44 -0.96 13.62 6.36
N ALA A 45 -0.68 14.04 5.12
CA ALA A 45 0.63 14.59 4.75
C ALA A 45 0.99 15.85 5.56
N ILE A 46 0.01 16.71 5.84
CA ILE A 46 0.17 17.90 6.69
C ILE A 46 0.49 17.50 8.13
N GLN A 47 -0.21 16.50 8.69
CA GLN A 47 0.07 16.03 10.05
C GLN A 47 1.46 15.39 10.15
N VAL A 48 1.89 14.63 9.14
CA VAL A 48 3.26 14.10 9.05
C VAL A 48 4.29 15.22 8.98
N SER A 49 4.00 16.27 8.21
CA SER A 49 4.85 17.48 8.14
C SER A 49 4.97 18.16 9.51
N ARG A 50 3.87 18.33 10.24
CA ARG A 50 3.87 18.97 11.56
C ARG A 50 4.62 18.16 12.62
N GLU A 51 4.57 16.84 12.54
CA GLU A 51 5.34 15.96 13.42
C GLU A 51 6.85 16.10 13.19
N GLY A 52 7.29 16.14 11.93
CA GLY A 52 8.72 16.14 11.59
C GLY A 52 9.37 17.52 11.47
N TRP A 53 8.58 18.59 11.31
CA TRP A 53 9.05 19.93 10.99
C TRP A 53 8.24 20.99 11.74
N THR A 54 8.89 21.72 12.64
CA THR A 54 8.30 22.88 13.33
C THR A 54 8.10 24.06 12.38
N ALA A 55 7.37 25.09 12.82
CA ALA A 55 7.13 26.26 11.97
C ALA A 55 8.45 26.95 11.64
N ASN A 56 8.60 27.45 10.40
CA ASN A 56 9.83 28.08 9.88
C ASN A 56 11.10 27.20 9.98
N SER A 57 10.97 25.87 9.97
CA SER A 57 12.11 24.95 10.16
C SER A 57 12.74 24.43 8.87
N THR A 58 12.16 24.73 7.71
CA THR A 58 12.73 24.34 6.42
C THR A 58 12.35 25.31 5.30
N ASP A 59 13.34 25.65 4.46
CA ASP A 59 13.10 26.42 3.23
C ASP A 59 12.56 25.56 2.08
N ASN A 60 12.46 24.24 2.25
CA ASN A 60 12.19 23.31 1.13
C ASN A 60 10.96 22.43 1.38
N VAL A 61 10.17 22.19 0.33
CA VAL A 61 9.14 21.15 0.27
C VAL A 61 9.31 20.28 -0.97
N VAL A 62 9.01 18.98 -0.84
CA VAL A 62 8.88 18.08 -2.00
C VAL A 62 7.41 17.86 -2.29
N LEU A 63 6.99 18.09 -3.53
CA LEU A 63 5.59 17.99 -3.95
C LEU A 63 5.40 16.83 -4.92
N VAL A 64 4.40 16.00 -4.65
CA VAL A 64 4.05 14.84 -5.47
C VAL A 64 2.54 14.75 -5.67
N ILE A 65 2.11 14.06 -6.73
CA ILE A 65 0.69 13.90 -7.04
C ILE A 65 0.03 13.00 -5.97
N GLY A 66 -1.09 13.44 -5.41
CA GLY A 66 -1.80 12.70 -4.36
C GLY A 66 -2.62 11.53 -4.89
N ASP A 67 -3.03 11.58 -6.16
CA ASP A 67 -3.97 10.62 -6.77
C ASP A 67 -3.29 9.49 -7.56
N ASN A 68 -1.96 9.58 -7.73
CA ASN A 68 -1.12 8.59 -8.40
C ASN A 68 0.23 8.49 -7.66
N TYR A 69 1.08 7.53 -7.98
CA TYR A 69 2.30 7.26 -7.20
C TYR A 69 3.62 7.08 -7.95
N PRO A 70 3.71 6.85 -9.28
CA PRO A 70 4.90 6.24 -9.88
C PRO A 70 6.17 7.07 -9.72
N ASP A 71 6.06 8.39 -9.81
CA ASP A 71 7.20 9.31 -9.73
C ASP A 71 7.57 9.63 -8.27
N ALA A 72 6.65 9.38 -7.34
CA ALA A 72 6.81 9.71 -5.93
C ALA A 72 7.62 8.66 -5.15
N LEU A 73 7.68 7.42 -5.63
CA LEU A 73 8.30 6.28 -4.92
C LEU A 73 9.80 6.47 -4.65
N ALA A 74 10.49 7.28 -5.44
CA ALA A 74 11.90 7.61 -5.27
C ALA A 74 12.13 8.92 -4.48
N GLY A 75 11.07 9.59 -4.02
CA GLY A 75 11.16 10.93 -3.44
C GLY A 75 11.67 11.00 -2.01
N ALA A 76 11.53 9.94 -1.20
CA ALA A 76 11.90 9.98 0.22
C ALA A 76 13.40 10.29 0.48
N PRO A 77 14.37 9.69 -0.25
CA PRO A 77 15.78 10.08 -0.14
C PRO A 77 16.06 11.54 -0.49
N LEU A 78 15.40 12.06 -1.53
CA LEU A 78 15.55 13.46 -1.91
C LEU A 78 14.95 14.38 -0.83
N ALA A 79 13.79 14.04 -0.30
CA ALA A 79 13.15 14.79 0.79
C ALA A 79 14.06 14.85 2.03
N LYS A 80 14.73 13.75 2.40
CA LYS A 80 15.75 13.78 3.47
C LYS A 80 16.90 14.73 3.12
N LYS A 81 17.47 14.62 1.91
CA LYS A 81 18.60 15.46 1.49
C LYS A 81 18.26 16.95 1.57
N LEU A 82 17.05 17.32 1.21
CA LEU A 82 16.56 18.71 1.24
C LEU A 82 16.05 19.16 2.63
N ASN A 83 16.06 18.26 3.64
CA ASN A 83 15.37 18.45 4.92
C ASN A 83 13.91 18.92 4.73
N ALA A 84 13.20 18.29 3.81
CA ALA A 84 11.86 18.69 3.38
C ALA A 84 10.81 17.62 3.72
N PRO A 85 9.59 18.00 4.11
CA PRO A 85 8.47 17.05 4.08
C PRO A 85 8.06 16.75 2.63
N ILE A 86 7.43 15.59 2.43
CA ILE A 86 6.69 15.29 1.20
C ILE A 86 5.24 15.71 1.41
N LEU A 87 4.75 16.64 0.60
CA LEU A 87 3.36 17.07 0.57
C LEU A 87 2.68 16.62 -0.73
N LEU A 88 1.37 16.43 -0.65
CA LEU A 88 0.56 15.96 -1.77
C LEU A 88 -0.16 17.13 -2.44
N VAL A 89 -0.18 17.14 -3.77
CA VAL A 89 -0.96 18.11 -4.57
C VAL A 89 -1.92 17.37 -5.50
N LYS A 90 -2.92 18.08 -6.01
CA LYS A 90 -3.76 17.57 -7.10
C LYS A 90 -3.12 17.90 -8.44
N LYS A 91 -3.55 17.24 -9.50
CA LYS A 91 -2.98 17.42 -10.86
C LYS A 91 -2.88 18.90 -11.25
N ASP A 92 -3.96 19.65 -11.04
CA ASP A 92 -4.11 21.01 -11.55
C ASP A 92 -4.19 22.07 -10.44
N THR A 93 -4.06 21.68 -9.17
CA THR A 93 -4.15 22.63 -8.06
C THR A 93 -3.41 22.17 -6.82
N VAL A 94 -2.82 23.14 -6.11
CA VAL A 94 -2.37 22.99 -4.73
C VAL A 94 -3.59 23.20 -3.82
N PRO A 95 -4.00 22.21 -3.00
CA PRO A 95 -5.05 22.42 -2.02
C PRO A 95 -4.70 23.58 -1.08
N ALA A 96 -5.70 24.36 -0.66
CA ALA A 96 -5.47 25.52 0.22
C ALA A 96 -4.79 25.12 1.54
N SER A 97 -5.15 23.97 2.12
CA SER A 97 -4.50 23.43 3.32
C SER A 97 -3.01 23.14 3.11
N ILE A 98 -2.62 22.65 1.93
CA ILE A 98 -1.23 22.39 1.56
C ILE A 98 -0.47 23.71 1.37
N MET A 99 -1.07 24.70 0.72
CA MET A 99 -0.45 26.04 0.59
C MET A 99 -0.23 26.70 1.97
N SER A 100 -1.19 26.57 2.89
CA SER A 100 -1.03 27.04 4.27
C SER A 100 0.08 26.29 5.01
N GLU A 101 0.23 24.99 4.79
CA GLU A 101 1.32 24.20 5.39
C GLU A 101 2.70 24.59 4.84
N ILE A 102 2.82 24.85 3.53
CA ILE A 102 4.03 25.42 2.91
C ILE A 102 4.39 26.75 3.60
N GLY A 103 3.40 27.61 3.82
CA GLY A 103 3.59 28.87 4.56
C GLY A 103 4.02 28.67 6.01
N ARG A 104 3.40 27.74 6.75
CA ARG A 104 3.77 27.39 8.13
C ARG A 104 5.23 26.93 8.24
N LEU A 105 5.67 26.12 7.27
CA LEU A 105 7.04 25.61 7.21
C LEU A 105 8.07 26.71 6.96
N GLY A 106 7.66 27.87 6.42
CA GLY A 106 8.55 28.93 5.96
C GLY A 106 9.25 28.59 4.64
N ALA A 107 8.70 27.63 3.89
CA ALA A 107 9.35 27.14 2.68
C ALA A 107 9.36 28.20 1.58
N LYS A 108 10.49 28.30 0.87
CA LYS A 108 10.74 29.19 -0.26
C LYS A 108 10.97 28.44 -1.55
N ASN A 109 11.30 27.15 -1.47
CA ASN A 109 11.57 26.30 -2.61
C ASN A 109 10.63 25.09 -2.59
N ALA A 110 10.07 24.75 -3.74
CA ALA A 110 9.28 23.56 -3.95
C ALA A 110 9.89 22.71 -5.07
N THR A 111 10.25 21.47 -4.75
CA THR A 111 10.70 20.49 -5.74
C THR A 111 9.54 19.57 -6.12
N ILE A 112 9.02 19.71 -7.34
CA ILE A 112 7.96 18.87 -7.89
C ILE A 112 8.57 17.60 -8.48
N LEU A 113 8.07 16.43 -8.09
CA LEU A 113 8.44 15.15 -8.69
C LEU A 113 7.33 14.67 -9.63
N GLY A 114 7.69 14.47 -10.90
CA GLY A 114 6.80 14.01 -11.96
C GLY A 114 6.50 15.07 -13.01
N GLY A 115 6.19 14.59 -14.21
CA GLY A 115 5.95 15.44 -15.38
C GLY A 115 4.61 16.19 -15.33
N GLU A 116 4.38 17.04 -16.33
CA GLU A 116 3.15 17.86 -16.43
C GLU A 116 1.85 17.03 -16.54
N ILE A 117 1.95 15.80 -17.01
CA ILE A 117 0.83 14.85 -17.04
C ILE A 117 0.39 14.50 -15.62
N ALA A 118 1.32 14.39 -14.67
CA ALA A 118 1.01 14.11 -13.27
C ALA A 118 0.64 15.39 -12.51
N ILE A 119 1.42 16.46 -12.66
CA ILE A 119 1.27 17.74 -11.96
C ILE A 119 1.45 18.86 -12.98
N SER A 120 0.38 19.50 -13.41
CA SER A 120 0.40 20.48 -14.50
C SER A 120 1.09 21.79 -14.11
N ASN A 121 1.37 22.63 -15.10
CA ASN A 121 1.97 23.94 -14.88
C ASN A 121 1.03 24.93 -14.16
N GLN A 122 -0.24 24.58 -13.94
CA GLN A 122 -1.12 25.38 -13.08
C GLN A 122 -0.65 25.35 -11.62
N VAL A 123 -0.16 24.19 -11.15
CA VAL A 123 0.42 24.05 -9.81
C VAL A 123 1.68 24.91 -9.67
N VAL A 124 2.55 24.89 -10.68
CA VAL A 124 3.76 25.74 -10.73
C VAL A 124 3.40 27.22 -10.60
N LYS A 125 2.48 27.70 -11.45
CA LYS A 125 2.01 29.09 -11.40
C LYS A 125 1.40 29.48 -10.06
N GLN A 126 0.65 28.58 -9.41
CA GLN A 126 0.09 28.83 -8.08
C GLN A 126 1.19 29.02 -7.02
N LEU A 127 2.24 28.20 -7.05
CA LEU A 127 3.38 28.31 -6.13
C LEU A 127 4.19 29.59 -6.39
N GLU A 128 4.53 29.87 -7.64
CA GLU A 128 5.29 31.07 -8.04
C GLU A 128 4.53 32.37 -7.69
N SER A 129 3.19 32.38 -7.82
CA SER A 129 2.37 33.51 -7.40
C SER A 129 2.42 33.80 -5.90
N LYS A 130 2.92 32.85 -5.10
CA LYS A 130 3.17 32.97 -3.67
C LYS A 130 4.65 33.22 -3.34
N GLY A 131 5.49 33.48 -4.35
CA GLY A 131 6.92 33.72 -4.19
C GLY A 131 7.74 32.46 -3.90
N ILE A 132 7.20 31.28 -4.22
CA ILE A 132 7.92 30.01 -4.07
C ILE A 132 8.69 29.72 -5.36
N ASN A 133 10.00 29.47 -5.24
CA ASN A 133 10.83 28.98 -6.34
C ASN A 133 10.48 27.52 -6.63
N VAL A 134 10.27 27.17 -7.88
CA VAL A 134 9.82 25.82 -8.25
C VAL A 134 10.84 25.13 -9.13
N ASP A 135 11.37 24.02 -8.65
CA ASP A 135 12.15 23.06 -9.43
C ASP A 135 11.28 21.86 -9.78
N ARG A 136 11.47 21.29 -10.96
CA ARG A 136 10.77 20.07 -11.37
C ARG A 136 11.77 19.00 -11.79
N ILE A 137 11.65 17.82 -11.18
CA ILE A 137 12.38 16.62 -11.58
C ILE A 137 11.40 15.65 -12.23
N ALA A 138 11.54 15.46 -13.54
CA ALA A 138 10.66 14.61 -14.32
C ALA A 138 11.37 14.04 -15.54
N GLY A 139 11.18 12.75 -15.77
CA GLY A 139 11.52 12.07 -17.01
C GLY A 139 10.28 11.71 -17.83
N SER A 140 10.50 11.14 -19.01
CA SER A 140 9.46 10.54 -19.86
C SER A 140 8.81 9.30 -19.24
N SER A 141 9.47 8.69 -18.24
CA SER A 141 9.01 7.51 -17.51
C SER A 141 9.35 7.59 -16.03
N ARG A 142 8.74 6.69 -15.23
CA ARG A 142 9.07 6.55 -13.80
C ARG A 142 10.52 6.12 -13.58
N SER A 143 11.07 5.31 -14.48
CA SER A 143 12.46 4.86 -14.43
C SER A 143 13.42 6.02 -14.67
N GLU A 144 13.15 6.84 -15.68
CA GLU A 144 13.94 8.05 -15.94
C GLU A 144 13.80 9.08 -14.81
N THR A 145 12.58 9.33 -14.34
CA THR A 145 12.36 10.22 -13.18
C THR A 145 13.14 9.75 -11.96
N SER A 146 13.14 8.43 -11.67
CA SER A 146 13.94 7.88 -10.57
C SER A 146 15.45 8.03 -10.77
N ALA A 147 15.95 7.94 -12.01
CA ALA A 147 17.37 8.17 -12.32
C ALA A 147 17.77 9.64 -12.15
N LEU A 148 16.89 10.57 -12.51
CA LEU A 148 17.09 12.00 -12.29
C LEU A 148 17.07 12.34 -10.79
N ILE A 149 16.12 11.78 -10.04
CA ILE A 149 16.10 11.91 -8.57
C ILE A 149 17.37 11.31 -7.98
N ALA A 150 17.84 10.16 -8.49
CA ALA A 150 19.04 9.51 -7.99
C ALA A 150 20.31 10.36 -8.18
N LYS A 151 20.40 11.08 -9.31
CA LYS A 151 21.45 12.07 -9.55
C LYS A 151 21.41 13.20 -8.51
N GLU A 152 20.22 13.72 -8.22
CA GLU A 152 20.06 14.77 -7.21
C GLU A 152 20.33 14.28 -5.79
N VAL A 153 20.07 13.02 -5.46
CA VAL A 153 20.40 12.45 -4.15
C VAL A 153 21.92 12.25 -4.03
N GLY A 154 22.54 11.57 -5.00
CA GLY A 154 23.97 11.23 -5.00
C GLY A 154 24.29 9.94 -4.24
N GLY A 155 25.53 9.83 -3.74
CA GLY A 155 26.03 8.67 -2.97
C GLY A 155 26.71 7.60 -3.83
N THR A 156 27.27 6.58 -3.17
CA THR A 156 28.00 5.45 -3.79
C THR A 156 27.24 4.12 -3.72
N SER A 157 26.10 4.08 -3.05
CA SER A 157 25.20 2.92 -3.00
C SER A 157 23.81 3.30 -3.46
N ALA A 158 23.11 2.38 -4.12
CA ALA A 158 21.74 2.59 -4.58
C ALA A 158 20.81 1.44 -4.22
N ILE A 159 19.51 1.72 -4.29
CA ILE A 159 18.45 0.71 -4.16
C ILE A 159 17.77 0.58 -5.52
N VAL A 160 17.47 -0.64 -5.94
CA VAL A 160 16.66 -0.92 -7.12
C VAL A 160 15.38 -1.63 -6.69
N ALA A 161 14.22 -1.10 -7.10
CA ALA A 161 12.93 -1.70 -6.82
C ALA A 161 12.03 -1.69 -8.06
N SER A 162 10.96 -2.48 -8.04
CA SER A 162 9.96 -2.44 -9.10
C SER A 162 9.26 -1.08 -9.11
N GLY A 163 9.20 -0.45 -10.28
CA GLY A 163 8.33 0.68 -10.53
C GLY A 163 6.90 0.26 -10.87
N SER A 164 6.66 -1.01 -11.22
CA SER A 164 5.34 -1.52 -11.62
C SER A 164 4.36 -1.67 -10.46
N GLY A 165 4.87 -1.78 -9.23
CA GLY A 165 4.12 -1.72 -7.97
C GLY A 165 4.84 -0.80 -6.98
N TYR A 166 4.15 -0.34 -5.93
CA TYR A 166 4.72 0.58 -4.94
C TYR A 166 5.24 -0.11 -3.67
N ALA A 167 4.81 -1.35 -3.42
CA ALA A 167 5.01 -2.02 -2.14
C ALA A 167 6.50 -2.17 -1.78
N ASP A 168 7.30 -2.65 -2.73
CA ASP A 168 8.72 -2.91 -2.49
C ASP A 168 9.51 -1.62 -2.29
N SER A 169 9.26 -0.58 -3.09
CA SER A 169 9.89 0.73 -2.93
C SER A 169 9.48 1.40 -1.61
N LEU A 170 8.21 1.32 -1.21
CA LEU A 170 7.76 1.91 0.07
C LEU A 170 8.35 1.15 1.27
N SER A 171 8.52 -0.16 1.16
CA SER A 171 9.07 -0.99 2.24
C SER A 171 10.50 -0.62 2.64
N ILE A 172 11.26 -0.02 1.71
CA ILE A 172 12.65 0.41 1.91
C ILE A 172 12.78 1.94 1.99
N ALA A 173 11.74 2.71 1.66
CA ALA A 173 11.81 4.15 1.50
C ALA A 173 12.32 4.89 2.75
N SER A 174 11.91 4.49 3.96
CA SER A 174 12.43 5.09 5.20
C SER A 174 13.94 4.85 5.37
N HIS A 175 14.42 3.65 5.08
CA HIS A 175 15.84 3.32 5.18
C HIS A 175 16.67 4.01 4.08
N ALA A 176 16.11 4.06 2.86
CA ALA A 176 16.70 4.78 1.74
C ALA A 176 16.89 6.26 2.09
N ALA A 177 15.87 6.86 2.71
CA ALA A 177 15.93 8.22 3.20
C ALA A 177 16.93 8.40 4.35
N GLU A 178 16.86 7.57 5.38
CA GLU A 178 17.78 7.57 6.52
C GLU A 178 19.26 7.50 6.08
N THR A 179 19.57 6.63 5.12
CA THR A 179 20.94 6.37 4.67
C THR A 179 21.36 7.18 3.44
N GLY A 180 20.50 8.08 2.95
CA GLY A 180 20.78 8.90 1.77
C GLY A 180 21.00 8.09 0.49
N LYS A 181 20.41 6.89 0.38
CA LYS A 181 20.53 6.02 -0.79
C LYS A 181 19.40 6.29 -1.78
N PRO A 182 19.69 6.61 -3.04
CA PRO A 182 18.66 6.79 -4.04
C PRO A 182 17.93 5.49 -4.38
N ILE A 183 16.67 5.62 -4.79
CA ILE A 183 15.84 4.51 -5.27
C ILE A 183 15.70 4.64 -6.79
N LEU A 184 16.21 3.66 -7.52
CA LEU A 184 16.06 3.50 -8.95
C LEU A 184 14.92 2.51 -9.24
N LEU A 185 14.03 2.86 -10.17
CA LEU A 185 12.86 2.06 -10.51
C LEU A 185 13.05 1.31 -11.83
N THR A 186 12.70 0.02 -11.86
CA THR A 186 12.70 -0.82 -13.07
C THR A 186 11.30 -1.31 -13.40
N SER A 187 11.02 -1.66 -14.66
CA SER A 187 9.80 -2.38 -15.04
C SER A 187 9.70 -3.77 -14.36
N GLY A 188 10.83 -4.28 -13.86
CA GLY A 188 11.01 -5.59 -13.26
C GLY A 188 11.56 -6.63 -14.25
N LYS A 189 11.34 -6.44 -15.54
CA LYS A 189 11.78 -7.36 -16.59
C LYS A 189 13.10 -6.95 -17.23
N GLU A 190 13.34 -5.65 -17.30
CA GLU A 190 14.53 -5.06 -17.91
C GLU A 190 14.90 -3.75 -17.20
N LEU A 191 16.17 -3.35 -17.31
CA LEU A 191 16.59 -2.02 -16.90
C LEU A 191 16.39 -1.07 -18.10
N SER A 192 15.91 0.14 -17.85
CA SER A 192 15.90 1.17 -18.90
C SER A 192 17.33 1.69 -19.07
N ARG A 193 17.60 2.30 -20.24
CA ARG A 193 18.92 2.88 -20.54
C ARG A 193 19.37 3.89 -19.47
N GLU A 194 18.43 4.68 -18.97
CA GLU A 194 18.67 5.73 -17.97
C GLU A 194 19.05 5.13 -16.62
N VAL A 195 18.37 4.05 -16.21
CA VAL A 195 18.70 3.34 -14.97
C VAL A 195 20.03 2.60 -15.10
N GLU A 196 20.32 1.98 -16.24
CA GLU A 196 21.63 1.36 -16.50
C GLU A 196 22.76 2.38 -16.44
N GLN A 197 22.56 3.57 -17.02
CA GLN A 197 23.54 4.64 -16.98
C GLN A 197 23.73 5.17 -15.55
N ALA A 198 22.65 5.33 -14.78
CA ALA A 198 22.73 5.75 -13.38
C ALA A 198 23.46 4.72 -12.51
N LEU A 199 23.21 3.42 -12.73
CA LEU A 199 23.81 2.32 -11.96
C LEU A 199 25.34 2.27 -12.05
N LYS A 200 25.95 2.83 -13.10
CA LYS A 200 27.41 2.90 -13.25
C LYS A 200 28.10 3.74 -12.17
N ASN A 201 27.34 4.59 -11.47
CA ASN A 201 27.88 5.46 -10.41
C ASN A 201 27.82 4.81 -9.01
N TYR A 202 27.32 3.58 -8.89
CA TYR A 202 27.11 2.94 -7.59
C TYR A 202 27.83 1.59 -7.51
N GLU A 203 28.59 1.40 -6.44
CA GLU A 203 29.41 0.20 -6.20
C GLU A 203 28.62 -0.90 -5.47
N ASP A 204 27.70 -0.50 -4.59
CA ASP A 204 26.82 -1.39 -3.82
C ASP A 204 25.35 -1.13 -4.18
N VAL A 205 24.66 -2.16 -4.66
CA VAL A 205 23.26 -2.10 -5.05
C VAL A 205 22.42 -3.08 -4.25
N THR A 206 21.35 -2.60 -3.62
CA THR A 206 20.36 -3.45 -2.96
C THR A 206 19.10 -3.54 -3.81
N VAL A 207 18.80 -4.73 -4.32
CA VAL A 207 17.55 -5.01 -5.03
C VAL A 207 16.47 -5.38 -4.01
N VAL A 208 15.35 -4.65 -4.01
CA VAL A 208 14.21 -4.90 -3.12
C VAL A 208 13.02 -5.44 -3.92
N GLY A 209 12.47 -6.56 -3.46
CA GLY A 209 11.40 -7.29 -4.12
C GLY A 209 11.85 -8.66 -4.65
N GLY A 210 10.91 -9.60 -4.74
CA GLY A 210 11.17 -10.95 -5.26
C GLY A 210 11.37 -10.98 -6.78
N GLU A 211 11.61 -12.16 -7.35
CA GLU A 211 11.85 -12.33 -8.80
C GLU A 211 10.68 -11.88 -9.67
N VAL A 212 9.44 -11.94 -9.16
CA VAL A 212 8.26 -11.44 -9.85
C VAL A 212 8.29 -9.91 -9.99
N ALA A 213 8.86 -9.20 -9.01
CA ALA A 213 8.93 -7.75 -8.98
C ALA A 213 10.18 -7.23 -9.70
N VAL A 214 11.32 -7.89 -9.50
CA VAL A 214 12.60 -7.62 -10.17
C VAL A 214 13.23 -8.96 -10.53
N SER A 215 13.18 -9.32 -11.82
CA SER A 215 13.61 -10.61 -12.33
C SER A 215 15.08 -10.92 -12.05
N SER A 216 15.43 -12.21 -12.07
CA SER A 216 16.81 -12.66 -11.91
C SER A 216 17.71 -12.20 -13.06
N ALA A 217 17.15 -11.97 -14.26
CA ALA A 217 17.87 -11.37 -15.37
C ALA A 217 18.30 -9.92 -15.05
N VAL A 218 17.39 -9.10 -14.52
CA VAL A 218 17.71 -7.73 -14.07
C VAL A 218 18.75 -7.76 -12.95
N TYR A 219 18.55 -8.61 -11.93
CA TYR A 219 19.49 -8.75 -10.81
C TYR A 219 20.90 -9.14 -11.26
N ASN A 220 21.01 -10.16 -12.13
CA ASN A 220 22.29 -10.62 -12.65
C ASN A 220 22.96 -9.54 -13.51
N LYS A 221 22.18 -8.76 -14.28
CA LYS A 221 22.71 -7.64 -15.06
C LYS A 221 23.33 -6.56 -14.16
N ILE A 222 22.68 -6.21 -13.05
CA ILE A 222 23.25 -5.28 -12.05
C ILE A 222 24.55 -5.86 -11.47
N GLY A 223 24.55 -7.16 -11.17
CA GLY A 223 25.71 -7.87 -10.62
C GLY A 223 26.95 -7.92 -11.52
N GLN A 224 26.84 -7.54 -12.80
CA GLN A 224 27.98 -7.44 -13.71
C GLN A 224 28.81 -6.16 -13.47
N SER A 225 28.23 -5.13 -12.88
CA SER A 225 28.89 -3.82 -12.69
C SER A 225 28.93 -3.34 -11.24
N ALA A 226 28.20 -3.98 -10.32
CA ALA A 226 28.14 -3.59 -8.92
C ALA A 226 28.00 -4.82 -8.02
N LYS A 227 28.41 -4.70 -6.76
CA LYS A 227 28.07 -5.67 -5.72
C LYS A 227 26.59 -5.60 -5.45
N VAL A 228 25.89 -6.72 -5.64
CA VAL A 228 24.43 -6.76 -5.54
C VAL A 228 23.95 -7.72 -4.46
N GLN A 229 22.96 -7.30 -3.68
CA GLN A 229 22.21 -8.17 -2.76
C GLN A 229 20.71 -8.01 -2.98
N ARG A 230 19.93 -9.05 -2.66
CA ARG A 230 18.46 -9.00 -2.71
C ARG A 230 17.85 -9.05 -1.32
N ILE A 231 16.86 -8.21 -1.08
CA ILE A 231 15.96 -8.29 0.09
C ILE A 231 14.53 -8.45 -0.43
N SER A 232 13.87 -9.53 -0.03
CA SER A 232 12.53 -9.85 -0.51
C SER A 232 11.79 -10.77 0.46
N GLY A 233 10.46 -10.73 0.42
CA GLY A 233 9.59 -11.71 1.05
C GLY A 233 8.50 -12.22 0.09
N LYS A 234 7.70 -13.18 0.56
CA LYS A 234 6.61 -13.79 -0.21
C LYS A 234 5.49 -12.80 -0.62
N ASP A 235 5.38 -11.70 0.09
CA ASP A 235 4.43 -10.62 -0.15
C ASP A 235 5.01 -9.28 0.34
N ARG A 236 4.23 -8.20 0.22
CA ARG A 236 4.63 -6.84 0.61
C ARG A 236 4.95 -6.69 2.10
N TYR A 237 4.25 -7.45 2.96
CA TYR A 237 4.42 -7.39 4.40
C TYR A 237 5.69 -8.13 4.82
N ALA A 238 5.91 -9.30 4.21
CA ALA A 238 7.14 -10.07 4.36
C ALA A 238 8.37 -9.31 3.85
N THR A 239 8.26 -8.56 2.75
CA THR A 239 9.37 -7.75 2.22
C THR A 239 9.71 -6.60 3.18
N ALA A 240 8.73 -5.86 3.69
CA ALA A 240 8.96 -4.84 4.72
C ALA A 240 9.58 -5.43 6.00
N ALA A 241 9.08 -6.57 6.47
CA ALA A 241 9.68 -7.27 7.61
C ALA A 241 11.13 -7.71 7.33
N ALA A 242 11.45 -8.18 6.12
CA ALA A 242 12.81 -8.58 5.73
C ALA A 242 13.77 -7.38 5.65
N VAL A 243 13.30 -6.22 5.16
CA VAL A 243 14.06 -4.96 5.19
C VAL A 243 14.42 -4.60 6.63
N VAL A 244 13.44 -4.59 7.54
CA VAL A 244 13.68 -4.28 8.95
C VAL A 244 14.59 -5.31 9.61
N ALA A 245 14.38 -6.61 9.32
CA ALA A 245 15.23 -7.67 9.83
C ALA A 245 16.71 -7.45 9.49
N LYS A 246 16.98 -7.13 8.23
CA LYS A 246 18.34 -7.08 7.65
C LYS A 246 19.07 -5.77 7.92
N LEU A 247 18.36 -4.64 7.90
CA LEU A 247 18.98 -3.30 7.82
C LEU A 247 18.86 -2.47 9.10
N TYR A 248 17.99 -2.85 10.03
CA TYR A 248 17.80 -2.12 11.29
C TYR A 248 18.45 -2.87 12.47
N PRO A 249 18.82 -2.16 13.56
CA PRO A 249 19.44 -2.74 14.75
C PRO A 249 18.59 -3.85 15.38
N LYS A 250 19.16 -4.56 16.36
CA LYS A 250 18.46 -5.66 17.06
C LYS A 250 17.24 -5.17 17.85
N THR A 251 17.30 -3.94 18.37
CA THR A 251 16.22 -3.29 19.12
C THR A 251 15.77 -2.02 18.38
N ILE A 252 14.48 -1.72 18.39
CA ILE A 252 13.91 -0.53 17.75
C ILE A 252 13.06 0.21 18.77
N ASP A 253 13.35 1.48 19.01
CA ASP A 253 12.57 2.27 19.98
C ASP A 253 11.19 2.64 19.42
N ASP A 254 11.10 3.03 18.15
CA ASP A 254 9.85 3.40 17.50
C ASP A 254 9.85 2.97 16.03
N SER A 255 8.73 2.42 15.57
CA SER A 255 8.51 2.09 14.16
C SER A 255 7.22 2.72 13.66
N LEU A 256 7.29 3.26 12.44
CA LEU A 256 6.10 3.71 11.72
C LEU A 256 5.32 2.50 11.21
N VAL A 257 4.00 2.57 11.24
CA VAL A 257 3.11 1.56 10.65
C VAL A 257 2.17 2.25 9.67
N ALA A 258 2.10 1.74 8.45
CA ALA A 258 1.20 2.28 7.43
C ALA A 258 0.47 1.16 6.67
N SER A 259 -0.58 1.54 5.95
CA SER A 259 -1.30 0.59 5.11
C SER A 259 -0.39 0.05 4.00
N GLY A 260 -0.30 -1.27 3.87
CA GLY A 260 0.31 -1.90 2.71
C GLY A 260 -0.61 -1.91 1.49
N GLN A 261 -1.87 -1.48 1.61
CA GLN A 261 -2.89 -1.53 0.54
C GLN A 261 -3.11 -0.18 -0.16
N GLN A 262 -2.55 0.89 0.41
CA GLN A 262 -2.55 2.25 -0.12
C GLN A 262 -1.12 2.80 -0.06
N PHE A 263 -0.80 3.81 -0.89
CA PHE A 263 0.58 4.29 -1.02
C PHE A 263 0.84 5.61 -0.30
N ALA A 264 -0.14 6.52 -0.25
CA ALA A 264 0.08 7.93 0.06
C ALA A 264 0.61 8.14 1.49
N ASP A 265 -0.02 7.51 2.47
CA ASP A 265 0.35 7.64 3.89
C ASP A 265 1.74 7.06 4.16
N ALA A 266 2.05 5.90 3.58
CA ALA A 266 3.38 5.29 3.70
C ALA A 266 4.46 6.14 3.02
N LEU A 267 4.16 6.70 1.83
CA LEU A 267 5.07 7.57 1.10
C LEU A 267 5.45 8.82 1.90
N THR A 268 4.46 9.56 2.42
CA THR A 268 4.72 10.76 3.22
C THR A 268 5.37 10.38 4.56
N GLY A 269 4.89 9.29 5.18
CA GLY A 269 5.46 8.73 6.40
C GLY A 269 6.93 8.31 6.25
N SER A 270 7.36 7.83 5.08
CA SER A 270 8.76 7.46 4.86
C SER A 270 9.73 8.63 4.89
N ALA A 271 9.30 9.85 4.55
CA ALA A 271 10.13 11.04 4.74
C ALA A 271 10.36 11.33 6.23
N LEU A 272 9.30 11.22 7.05
CA LEU A 272 9.40 11.31 8.51
C LEU A 272 10.25 10.18 9.09
N GLY A 273 10.05 8.96 8.61
CA GLY A 273 10.80 7.77 9.02
C GLY A 273 12.29 7.92 8.75
N GLY A 274 12.66 8.38 7.55
CA GLY A 274 14.05 8.70 7.23
C GLY A 274 14.62 9.86 8.05
N LYS A 275 13.79 10.85 8.41
CA LYS A 275 14.21 11.97 9.28
C LYS A 275 14.51 11.51 10.71
N GLN A 276 13.66 10.67 11.27
CA GLN A 276 13.71 10.20 12.66
C GLN A 276 14.36 8.82 12.83
N ASN A 277 14.96 8.26 11.78
CA ASN A 277 15.57 6.92 11.74
C ASN A 277 14.59 5.79 12.16
N LYS A 278 13.31 5.94 11.80
CA LYS A 278 12.25 4.98 12.10
C LYS A 278 11.99 4.08 10.89
N PRO A 279 12.06 2.74 11.04
CA PRO A 279 11.59 1.84 9.99
C PRO A 279 10.10 2.01 9.77
N ILE A 280 9.65 1.76 8.55
CA ILE A 280 8.23 1.66 8.22
C ILE A 280 7.84 0.20 8.00
N LEU A 281 6.85 -0.25 8.76
CA LEU A 281 6.21 -1.55 8.62
C LEU A 281 4.85 -1.40 7.93
N LEU A 282 4.45 -2.44 7.21
CA LEU A 282 3.18 -2.46 6.48
C LEU A 282 2.18 -3.39 7.16
N VAL A 283 0.92 -2.97 7.21
CA VAL A 283 -0.22 -3.77 7.71
C VAL A 283 -1.38 -3.81 6.72
N LYS A 284 -2.33 -4.72 6.93
CA LYS A 284 -3.62 -4.65 6.23
C LYS A 284 -4.52 -3.66 6.94
N GLN A 285 -5.59 -3.22 6.28
CA GLN A 285 -6.55 -2.28 6.85
C GLN A 285 -7.14 -2.77 8.18
N SER A 286 -7.40 -4.07 8.34
CA SER A 286 -8.06 -4.66 9.51
C SER A 286 -7.37 -5.90 10.08
N ALA A 287 -6.11 -6.14 9.72
CA ALA A 287 -5.38 -7.29 10.23
C ALA A 287 -3.87 -7.03 10.29
N LEU A 288 -3.26 -7.50 11.37
CA LEU A 288 -1.81 -7.56 11.53
C LEU A 288 -1.27 -8.78 10.78
N PRO A 289 -0.48 -8.62 9.68
CA PRO A 289 0.16 -9.76 9.03
C PRO A 289 1.14 -10.43 10.00
N SER A 290 1.23 -11.76 9.96
CA SER A 290 2.08 -12.51 10.90
C SER A 290 3.55 -12.09 10.79
N GLN A 291 4.02 -11.79 9.58
CA GLN A 291 5.41 -11.33 9.34
C GLN A 291 5.67 -9.97 10.00
N THR A 292 4.67 -9.09 10.01
CA THR A 292 4.75 -7.79 10.69
C THR A 292 4.75 -7.98 12.21
N LYS A 293 3.90 -8.88 12.73
CA LYS A 293 3.91 -9.25 14.17
C LYS A 293 5.26 -9.83 14.58
N ASP A 294 5.78 -10.77 13.81
CA ASP A 294 7.04 -11.46 14.11
C ASP A 294 8.20 -10.49 14.15
N ILE A 295 8.29 -9.54 13.20
CA ILE A 295 9.38 -8.56 13.20
C ILE A 295 9.27 -7.55 14.34
N ILE A 296 8.06 -7.12 14.72
CA ILE A 296 7.82 -6.26 15.88
C ILE A 296 8.36 -6.92 17.15
N ASN A 297 8.03 -8.19 17.35
CA ASN A 297 8.47 -8.96 18.52
C ASN A 297 9.98 -9.25 18.47
N ASN A 298 10.50 -9.72 17.34
CA ASN A 298 11.91 -10.11 17.20
C ASN A 298 12.87 -8.92 17.32
N LYS A 299 12.41 -7.72 16.95
CA LYS A 299 13.18 -6.47 17.08
C LYS A 299 12.86 -5.72 18.37
N ASN A 300 12.08 -6.31 19.27
CA ASN A 300 11.66 -5.69 20.53
C ASN A 300 11.23 -4.23 20.33
N VAL A 301 10.30 -4.00 19.39
CA VAL A 301 9.83 -2.65 19.06
C VAL A 301 9.09 -2.07 20.27
N GLN A 302 9.56 -0.95 20.81
CA GLN A 302 8.99 -0.37 22.05
C GLN A 302 7.75 0.49 21.78
N LYS A 303 7.67 1.12 20.60
CA LYS A 303 6.58 2.01 20.22
C LYS A 303 6.19 1.81 18.76
N LEU A 304 4.90 1.95 18.48
CA LEU A 304 4.37 2.04 17.12
C LEU A 304 3.70 3.41 16.92
N THR A 305 3.95 3.99 15.75
CA THR A 305 3.29 5.22 15.29
C THR A 305 2.58 4.94 13.98
N VAL A 306 1.24 4.96 13.99
CA VAL A 306 0.43 4.71 12.81
C VAL A 306 0.37 5.95 11.92
N ILE A 307 0.68 5.81 10.64
CA ILE A 307 0.49 6.83 9.62
C ILE A 307 -0.75 6.49 8.79
N GLY A 308 -1.73 7.39 8.79
CA GLY A 308 -3.00 7.22 8.10
C GLY A 308 -4.20 7.03 9.03
N GLY A 309 -5.39 7.35 8.52
CA GLY A 309 -6.65 7.23 9.26
C GLY A 309 -7.14 5.78 9.41
N GLU A 310 -8.22 5.60 10.18
CA GLU A 310 -8.85 4.29 10.44
C GLU A 310 -9.28 3.53 9.17
N VAL A 311 -9.61 4.26 8.10
CA VAL A 311 -9.95 3.65 6.79
C VAL A 311 -8.73 3.01 6.12
N ALA A 312 -7.52 3.49 6.41
CA ALA A 312 -6.27 2.93 5.87
C ALA A 312 -5.68 1.87 6.82
N VAL A 313 -5.72 2.13 8.13
CA VAL A 313 -5.22 1.28 9.21
C VAL A 313 -6.16 1.40 10.40
N SER A 314 -7.07 0.43 10.56
CA SER A 314 -8.00 0.39 11.69
C SER A 314 -7.30 0.05 12.99
N LYS A 315 -7.98 0.22 14.13
CA LYS A 315 -7.52 -0.28 15.44
C LYS A 315 -7.24 -1.79 15.41
N GLU A 316 -8.05 -2.56 14.69
CA GLU A 316 -7.90 -4.01 14.55
C GLU A 316 -6.63 -4.39 13.77
N ALA A 317 -6.10 -3.49 12.93
CA ALA A 317 -4.89 -3.74 12.15
C ALA A 317 -3.64 -3.99 12.99
N LEU A 318 -3.63 -3.51 14.24
CA LEU A 318 -2.54 -3.72 15.18
C LEU A 318 -2.87 -4.76 16.26
N ASN A 319 -4.06 -5.37 16.26
CA ASN A 319 -4.39 -6.37 17.26
C ASN A 319 -3.61 -7.68 17.00
N PRO A 320 -2.69 -8.10 17.92
CA PRO A 320 -1.83 -9.27 17.72
C PRO A 320 -2.59 -10.57 17.96
N ASN A 321 -3.67 -10.51 18.73
CA ASN A 321 -4.57 -11.60 19.04
C ASN A 321 -5.95 -11.10 18.63
N PRO A 322 -6.24 -10.99 17.32
CA PRO A 322 -7.58 -10.66 16.90
C PRO A 322 -8.48 -11.65 17.62
N LYS A 323 -9.35 -11.15 18.51
CA LYS A 323 -10.42 -11.96 19.06
C LYS A 323 -10.99 -12.68 17.85
N PRO A 324 -11.12 -14.03 17.84
CA PRO A 324 -11.71 -14.72 16.70
C PRO A 324 -12.92 -13.88 16.37
N ALA A 325 -12.92 -13.24 15.19
CA ALA A 325 -14.04 -12.39 14.80
C ALA A 325 -15.23 -13.27 15.14
N PRO A 326 -16.19 -12.82 15.99
CA PRO A 326 -17.31 -13.67 16.37
C PRO A 326 -17.71 -14.34 15.07
N ILE A 327 -17.55 -15.69 14.97
CA ILE A 327 -17.75 -16.43 13.70
C ILE A 327 -18.94 -15.73 13.12
N PRO A 328 -18.81 -15.03 11.96
CA PRO A 328 -19.78 -14.02 11.60
C PRO A 328 -21.11 -14.67 11.87
N VAL A 329 -21.79 -14.20 12.92
CA VAL A 329 -23.15 -14.61 13.12
C VAL A 329 -23.72 -13.90 11.94
N VAL A 330 -23.87 -14.67 10.86
CA VAL A 330 -24.50 -14.23 9.64
C VAL A 330 -25.90 -13.92 10.15
N LYS A 331 -26.07 -12.68 10.61
CA LYS A 331 -27.33 -12.01 10.51
C LYS A 331 -27.71 -12.24 9.05
N PRO A 332 -28.83 -12.91 8.79
CA PRO A 332 -29.20 -13.32 7.44
C PRO A 332 -28.97 -12.12 6.52
N SER A 333 -28.11 -12.36 5.53
CA SER A 333 -27.90 -11.58 4.32
C SER A 333 -28.86 -10.40 4.14
N VAL A 334 -28.35 -9.19 4.34
CA VAL A 334 -28.54 -8.22 3.25
C VAL A 334 -27.58 -8.71 2.17
N ASP A 335 -28.14 -9.31 1.13
CA ASP A 335 -27.41 -10.11 0.14
C ASP A 335 -26.30 -9.29 -0.53
N ILE A 336 -25.04 -9.51 -0.11
CA ILE A 336 -23.87 -8.85 -0.68
C ILE A 336 -23.78 -9.09 -2.20
N ARG A 337 -24.27 -10.24 -2.67
CA ARG A 337 -24.33 -10.55 -4.10
C ARG A 337 -25.38 -9.65 -4.77
N SER A 338 -26.55 -9.44 -4.16
CA SER A 338 -27.53 -8.44 -4.61
C SER A 338 -26.92 -7.04 -4.69
N ASN A 339 -26.21 -6.57 -3.66
CA ASN A 339 -25.60 -5.23 -3.69
C ASN A 339 -24.54 -5.08 -4.78
N ILE A 340 -23.77 -6.14 -5.05
CA ILE A 340 -22.82 -6.18 -6.17
C ILE A 340 -23.57 -6.06 -7.49
N ILE A 341 -24.69 -6.76 -7.66
CA ILE A 341 -25.49 -6.69 -8.89
C ILE A 341 -26.15 -5.32 -9.04
N ASP A 342 -26.70 -4.76 -7.98
CA ASP A 342 -27.35 -3.45 -7.99
C ASP A 342 -26.34 -2.35 -8.31
N GLU A 343 -25.15 -2.42 -7.70
CA GLU A 343 -24.06 -1.50 -8.02
C GLU A 343 -23.58 -1.69 -9.46
N ALA A 344 -23.41 -2.92 -9.94
CA ALA A 344 -23.00 -3.21 -11.32
C ALA A 344 -23.99 -2.60 -12.33
N LYS A 345 -25.29 -2.79 -12.12
CA LYS A 345 -26.34 -2.32 -13.03
C LYS A 345 -26.40 -0.79 -13.16
N LYS A 346 -26.00 -0.03 -12.12
CA LYS A 346 -25.95 1.46 -12.19
C LYS A 346 -25.03 1.99 -13.29
N HIS A 347 -24.05 1.19 -13.71
CA HIS A 347 -23.02 1.63 -14.64
C HIS A 347 -23.27 1.18 -16.08
N ILE A 348 -24.39 0.50 -16.38
CA ILE A 348 -24.77 0.09 -17.73
C ILE A 348 -24.73 1.30 -18.68
N GLY A 349 -24.08 1.13 -19.83
CA GLY A 349 -23.85 2.20 -20.82
C GLY A 349 -22.58 3.03 -20.60
N THR A 350 -21.87 2.88 -19.48
CA THR A 350 -20.58 3.56 -19.28
C THR A 350 -19.59 3.12 -20.38
N PRO A 351 -18.94 4.05 -21.11
CA PRO A 351 -18.09 3.70 -22.24
C PRO A 351 -16.90 2.82 -21.86
N TYR A 352 -16.46 1.97 -22.79
CA TYR A 352 -15.21 1.24 -22.61
C TYR A 352 -14.02 2.19 -22.79
N ARG A 353 -13.07 2.14 -21.86
CA ARG A 353 -11.76 2.80 -21.97
C ARG A 353 -10.68 1.85 -21.47
N TRP A 354 -9.72 1.51 -22.34
CA TRP A 354 -8.58 0.68 -21.95
C TRP A 354 -7.84 1.30 -20.74
N GLY A 355 -7.64 0.53 -19.68
CA GLY A 355 -7.06 1.03 -18.43
C GLY A 355 -8.03 1.76 -17.50
N GLY A 356 -9.27 2.02 -17.92
CA GLY A 356 -10.26 2.82 -17.20
C GLY A 356 -10.78 2.16 -15.92
N THR A 357 -10.97 2.96 -14.87
CA THR A 357 -11.39 2.53 -13.52
C THR A 357 -12.46 3.43 -12.90
N THR A 358 -13.06 4.33 -13.67
CA THR A 358 -14.03 5.32 -13.18
C THR A 358 -15.25 5.39 -14.08
N THR A 359 -16.30 6.08 -13.63
CA THR A 359 -17.55 6.26 -14.39
C THR A 359 -17.39 7.10 -15.66
N SER A 360 -16.22 7.71 -15.91
CA SER A 360 -15.88 8.32 -17.21
C SER A 360 -15.52 7.30 -18.30
N GLY A 361 -15.28 6.05 -17.90
CA GLY A 361 -15.03 4.93 -18.77
C GLY A 361 -14.24 3.82 -18.08
N PHE A 362 -14.59 2.58 -18.38
CA PHE A 362 -14.02 1.39 -17.74
C PHE A 362 -13.35 0.44 -18.74
N ASP A 363 -12.30 -0.27 -18.32
CA ASP A 363 -12.00 -1.57 -18.91
C ASP A 363 -12.67 -2.70 -18.10
N CYS A 364 -12.65 -3.94 -18.61
CA CYS A 364 -13.35 -5.06 -18.01
C CYS A 364 -12.96 -5.29 -16.54
N SER A 365 -11.66 -5.32 -16.24
CA SER A 365 -11.15 -5.53 -14.89
C SER A 365 -11.26 -4.30 -13.99
N GLY A 366 -11.16 -3.09 -14.54
CA GLY A 366 -11.35 -1.84 -13.81
C GLY A 366 -12.81 -1.59 -13.42
N TYR A 367 -13.76 -2.01 -14.26
CA TYR A 367 -15.19 -2.04 -13.95
C TYR A 367 -15.50 -2.97 -12.78
N LEU A 368 -15.07 -4.23 -12.85
CA LEU A 368 -15.27 -5.20 -11.77
C LEU A 368 -14.64 -4.69 -10.46
N MET A 369 -13.40 -4.18 -10.52
CA MET A 369 -12.73 -3.64 -9.35
C MET A 369 -13.51 -2.47 -8.72
N TYR A 370 -14.09 -1.58 -9.55
CA TYR A 370 -14.93 -0.49 -9.07
C TYR A 370 -16.16 -1.01 -8.33
N VAL A 371 -16.92 -1.93 -8.94
CA VAL A 371 -18.15 -2.49 -8.37
C VAL A 371 -17.89 -3.21 -7.05
N PHE A 372 -16.86 -4.05 -6.99
CA PHE A 372 -16.53 -4.80 -5.78
C PHE A 372 -16.02 -3.87 -4.67
N ASN A 373 -15.19 -2.87 -5.00
CA ASN A 373 -14.70 -1.90 -4.02
C ASN A 373 -15.84 -1.07 -3.39
N LYS A 374 -16.88 -0.72 -4.15
CA LYS A 374 -18.07 -0.04 -3.63
C LYS A 374 -18.85 -0.88 -2.60
N ASN A 375 -18.65 -2.19 -2.64
CA ASN A 375 -19.22 -3.15 -1.71
C ASN A 375 -18.21 -3.62 -0.65
N GLY A 376 -17.09 -2.92 -0.49
CA GLY A 376 -16.06 -3.23 0.51
C GLY A 376 -15.19 -4.44 0.18
N ILE A 377 -15.27 -4.98 -1.04
CA ILE A 377 -14.52 -6.17 -1.47
C ILE A 377 -13.39 -5.74 -2.39
N SER A 378 -12.15 -6.01 -1.97
CA SER A 378 -10.97 -5.72 -2.78
C SER A 378 -10.63 -6.89 -3.69
N ILE A 379 -10.56 -6.64 -5.00
CA ILE A 379 -10.13 -7.61 -6.00
C ILE A 379 -8.94 -7.08 -6.81
N PRO A 380 -8.07 -7.94 -7.38
CA PRO A 380 -6.91 -7.48 -8.14
C PRO A 380 -7.29 -6.70 -9.40
N ARG A 381 -6.43 -5.77 -9.83
CA ARG A 381 -6.70 -4.89 -10.99
C ARG A 381 -6.73 -5.58 -12.35
N THR A 382 -6.08 -6.73 -12.51
CA THR A 382 -5.92 -7.40 -13.81
C THR A 382 -6.60 -8.75 -13.82
N THR A 383 -7.19 -9.15 -14.95
CA THR A 383 -7.80 -10.48 -15.15
C THR A 383 -6.83 -11.63 -14.82
N ALA A 384 -5.54 -11.50 -15.16
CA ALA A 384 -4.52 -12.51 -14.85
C ALA A 384 -4.36 -12.74 -13.34
N LEU A 385 -4.32 -11.67 -12.54
CA LEU A 385 -4.26 -11.76 -11.08
C LEU A 385 -5.59 -12.22 -10.49
N MET A 386 -6.73 -11.74 -11.01
CA MET A 386 -8.04 -12.21 -10.59
C MET A 386 -8.19 -13.73 -10.79
N ALA A 387 -7.64 -14.29 -11.87
CA ALA A 387 -7.62 -15.73 -12.12
C ALA A 387 -6.78 -16.54 -11.12
N GLN A 388 -5.88 -15.90 -10.38
CA GLN A 388 -4.98 -16.53 -9.41
C GLN A 388 -5.40 -16.26 -7.96
N SER A 389 -6.45 -15.46 -7.74
CA SER A 389 -6.97 -15.14 -6.41
C SER A 389 -8.47 -15.40 -6.30
N GLY A 390 -9.01 -15.27 -5.08
CA GLY A 390 -10.39 -15.67 -4.79
C GLY A 390 -10.56 -17.19 -4.78
N LYS A 391 -11.72 -17.64 -4.30
CA LYS A 391 -12.04 -19.06 -4.22
C LYS A 391 -12.40 -19.59 -5.61
N PRO A 392 -11.76 -20.66 -6.11
CA PRO A 392 -12.17 -21.28 -7.37
C PRO A 392 -13.59 -21.84 -7.27
N VAL A 393 -14.39 -21.61 -8.30
CA VAL A 393 -15.76 -22.11 -8.43
C VAL A 393 -15.88 -22.90 -9.73
N SER A 394 -16.50 -24.09 -9.68
CA SER A 394 -16.82 -24.84 -10.89
C SER A 394 -18.02 -24.22 -11.59
N TYR A 395 -18.13 -24.37 -12.92
CA TYR A 395 -19.26 -23.83 -13.67
C TYR A 395 -20.62 -24.29 -13.14
N SER A 396 -20.73 -25.56 -12.71
CA SER A 396 -21.95 -26.11 -12.10
C SER A 396 -22.36 -25.48 -10.76
N ASN A 397 -21.42 -24.80 -10.09
CA ASN A 397 -21.60 -24.19 -8.76
C ASN A 397 -21.51 -22.66 -8.81
N VAL A 398 -21.49 -22.07 -10.01
CA VAL A 398 -21.41 -20.61 -10.17
C VAL A 398 -22.65 -19.94 -9.57
N LYS A 399 -22.42 -18.87 -8.82
CA LYS A 399 -23.45 -18.07 -8.17
C LYS A 399 -23.42 -16.64 -8.66
N VAL A 400 -24.57 -15.97 -8.57
CA VAL A 400 -24.69 -14.53 -8.84
C VAL A 400 -23.62 -13.77 -8.04
N GLY A 401 -22.86 -12.89 -8.68
CA GLY A 401 -21.74 -12.16 -8.05
C GLY A 401 -20.38 -12.83 -8.18
N ASP A 402 -20.29 -14.05 -8.71
CA ASP A 402 -18.98 -14.65 -9.02
C ASP A 402 -18.36 -14.00 -10.26
N ILE A 403 -17.03 -13.93 -10.30
CA ILE A 403 -16.28 -13.38 -11.45
C ILE A 403 -16.00 -14.51 -12.44
N VAL A 404 -16.43 -14.32 -13.69
CA VAL A 404 -16.17 -15.21 -14.82
C VAL A 404 -15.04 -14.63 -15.64
N LEU A 405 -13.95 -15.38 -15.80
CA LEU A 405 -12.77 -14.95 -16.54
C LEU A 405 -12.63 -15.73 -17.84
N LEU A 406 -12.46 -15.00 -18.94
CA LEU A 406 -12.64 -15.50 -20.30
C LEU A 406 -11.39 -15.23 -21.15
N ASP A 407 -11.06 -16.14 -22.05
CA ASP A 407 -10.09 -15.90 -23.13
C ASP A 407 -10.82 -15.58 -24.44
N LEU A 408 -11.06 -14.29 -24.69
CA LEU A 408 -11.75 -13.83 -25.90
C LEU A 408 -10.80 -13.52 -27.06
N VAL A 409 -9.49 -13.59 -26.84
CA VAL A 409 -8.46 -13.25 -27.83
C VAL A 409 -7.84 -14.50 -28.46
N ARG A 410 -7.92 -15.67 -27.80
CA ARG A 410 -7.36 -16.93 -28.32
C ARG A 410 -8.40 -18.04 -28.36
N SER A 411 -8.22 -18.95 -29.31
CA SER A 411 -9.11 -20.12 -29.52
C SER A 411 -8.88 -21.26 -28.52
N THR A 412 -7.81 -21.21 -27.72
CA THR A 412 -7.45 -22.20 -26.69
C THR A 412 -7.29 -21.50 -25.33
N PRO A 413 -8.16 -21.77 -24.33
CA PRO A 413 -8.17 -21.01 -23.07
C PRO A 413 -6.93 -21.31 -22.24
N THR A 414 -5.98 -20.38 -22.21
CA THR A 414 -4.75 -20.52 -21.38
C THR A 414 -4.55 -19.34 -20.44
N ARG A 415 -5.05 -18.16 -20.79
CA ARG A 415 -4.96 -16.94 -19.97
C ARG A 415 -6.17 -16.05 -20.19
N PRO A 416 -6.78 -15.49 -19.13
CA PRO A 416 -7.95 -14.66 -19.32
C PRO A 416 -7.58 -13.30 -19.91
N SER A 417 -8.23 -12.94 -21.02
CA SER A 417 -8.15 -11.63 -21.67
C SER A 417 -9.35 -10.74 -21.35
N HIS A 418 -10.40 -11.28 -20.74
CA HIS A 418 -11.61 -10.57 -20.36
C HIS A 418 -12.22 -11.08 -19.04
N ALA A 419 -13.10 -10.28 -18.42
CA ALA A 419 -13.80 -10.67 -17.21
C ALA A 419 -15.19 -10.01 -17.10
N GLY A 420 -16.11 -10.70 -16.43
CA GLY A 420 -17.46 -10.22 -16.12
C GLY A 420 -17.98 -10.78 -14.79
N ILE A 421 -19.03 -10.18 -14.25
CA ILE A 421 -19.73 -10.66 -13.06
C ILE A 421 -20.91 -11.52 -13.50
N TYR A 422 -21.02 -12.74 -12.99
CA TYR A 422 -22.17 -13.62 -13.25
C TYR A 422 -23.42 -13.04 -12.60
N ILE A 423 -24.51 -12.95 -13.35
CA ILE A 423 -25.77 -12.35 -12.87
C ILE A 423 -26.96 -13.32 -12.87
N GLY A 424 -26.70 -14.62 -13.06
CA GLY A 424 -27.73 -15.63 -13.21
C GLY A 424 -28.11 -15.88 -14.67
N ASP A 425 -28.92 -16.92 -14.90
CA ASP A 425 -29.45 -17.30 -16.22
C ASP A 425 -28.41 -17.39 -17.34
N GLY A 426 -27.20 -17.87 -17.02
CA GLY A 426 -26.13 -17.98 -17.99
C GLY A 426 -25.58 -16.64 -18.48
N LYS A 427 -25.81 -15.52 -17.78
CA LYS A 427 -25.40 -14.17 -18.23
C LYS A 427 -24.31 -13.58 -17.35
N ILE A 428 -23.52 -12.69 -17.96
CA ILE A 428 -22.56 -11.83 -17.26
C ILE A 428 -22.84 -10.35 -17.53
N ILE A 429 -22.53 -9.49 -16.55
CA ILE A 429 -22.39 -8.05 -16.75
C ILE A 429 -20.90 -7.69 -16.81
N HIS A 430 -20.49 -6.96 -17.84
CA HIS A 430 -19.07 -6.67 -18.14
C HIS A 430 -18.93 -5.36 -18.93
N ALA A 431 -17.71 -4.82 -19.01
CA ALA A 431 -17.40 -3.69 -19.89
C ALA A 431 -16.86 -4.21 -21.23
N GLY A 432 -17.69 -4.19 -22.28
CA GLY A 432 -17.36 -4.62 -23.63
C GLY A 432 -16.76 -3.50 -24.48
N THR A 433 -15.78 -3.81 -25.32
CA THR A 433 -14.99 -2.85 -26.11
C THR A 433 -15.83 -1.96 -27.04
N SER A 434 -16.92 -2.48 -27.60
CA SER A 434 -17.82 -1.75 -28.51
C SER A 434 -19.15 -1.34 -27.87
N THR A 435 -19.48 -1.87 -26.69
CA THR A 435 -20.80 -1.76 -26.07
C THR A 435 -20.80 -1.05 -24.72
N GLY A 436 -19.61 -0.75 -24.16
CA GLY A 436 -19.50 -0.23 -22.80
C GLY A 436 -19.94 -1.28 -21.78
N VAL A 437 -20.33 -0.84 -20.58
CA VAL A 437 -20.89 -1.75 -19.57
C VAL A 437 -22.23 -2.29 -20.07
N THR A 438 -22.31 -3.61 -20.25
CA THR A 438 -23.46 -4.30 -20.83
C THR A 438 -23.65 -5.70 -20.23
N ILE A 439 -24.80 -6.31 -20.51
CA ILE A 439 -25.12 -7.68 -20.13
C ILE A 439 -25.04 -8.57 -21.37
N THR A 440 -24.40 -9.73 -21.25
CA THR A 440 -24.24 -10.68 -22.36
C THR A 440 -24.47 -12.12 -21.88
N PRO A 441 -25.27 -12.93 -22.60
CA PRO A 441 -25.35 -14.37 -22.35
C PRO A 441 -24.01 -15.06 -22.66
N LEU A 442 -23.63 -16.05 -21.85
CA LEU A 442 -22.43 -16.85 -22.05
C LEU A 442 -22.58 -17.84 -23.21
N ASP A 443 -23.82 -18.26 -23.51
CA ASP A 443 -24.17 -19.28 -24.50
C ASP A 443 -24.54 -18.73 -25.89
N THR A 444 -24.24 -17.46 -26.17
CA THR A 444 -24.64 -16.82 -27.45
C THR A 444 -24.19 -17.62 -28.67
N SER A 445 -25.07 -17.66 -29.68
CA SER A 445 -24.81 -18.21 -31.02
C SER A 445 -23.63 -17.56 -31.74
N TRP A 446 -23.22 -16.36 -31.31
CA TRP A 446 -21.99 -15.69 -31.71
C TRP A 446 -20.88 -15.89 -30.66
N GLY A 447 -20.18 -17.03 -30.73
CA GLY A 447 -18.83 -17.18 -30.16
C GLY A 447 -18.67 -18.02 -28.90
N HIS A 448 -19.73 -18.67 -28.39
CA HIS A 448 -19.67 -19.68 -27.30
C HIS A 448 -18.72 -19.27 -26.16
N TRP A 449 -19.07 -18.20 -25.44
CA TRP A 449 -18.21 -17.66 -24.38
C TRP A 449 -18.07 -18.64 -23.21
N ASP A 450 -19.06 -19.51 -23.00
CA ASP A 450 -19.02 -20.68 -22.14
C ASP A 450 -17.78 -21.56 -22.41
N LYS A 451 -17.43 -21.80 -23.68
CA LYS A 451 -16.25 -22.58 -24.08
C LYS A 451 -14.93 -21.83 -23.93
N LYS A 452 -15.00 -20.52 -23.66
CA LYS A 452 -13.85 -19.62 -23.48
C LYS A 452 -13.57 -19.30 -22.02
N ILE A 453 -14.32 -19.89 -21.08
CA ILE A 453 -14.10 -19.72 -19.65
C ILE A 453 -12.75 -20.34 -19.28
N VAL A 454 -11.85 -19.52 -18.75
CA VAL A 454 -10.57 -19.96 -18.21
C VAL A 454 -10.75 -20.41 -16.77
N THR A 455 -11.44 -19.61 -15.95
CA THR A 455 -11.72 -19.92 -14.54
C THR A 455 -12.84 -19.02 -14.00
N ILE A 456 -13.50 -19.47 -12.94
CA ILE A 456 -14.50 -18.68 -12.19
C ILE A 456 -14.00 -18.53 -10.76
N ARG A 457 -14.12 -17.32 -10.22
CA ARG A 457 -13.61 -16.96 -8.89
C ARG A 457 -14.67 -16.26 -8.07
N SER A 458 -14.92 -16.76 -6.86
CA SER A 458 -15.77 -16.12 -5.87
C SER A 458 -14.92 -15.27 -4.90
N TYR A 459 -15.43 -14.08 -4.62
CA TYR A 459 -14.90 -13.13 -3.64
C TYR A 459 -15.96 -12.72 -2.60
N THR A 460 -17.06 -13.47 -2.54
CA THR A 460 -18.26 -13.14 -1.74
C THR A 460 -18.64 -14.26 -0.79
N ASP A 461 -17.79 -15.29 -0.67
CA ASP A 461 -17.94 -16.44 0.23
C ASP A 461 -16.97 -16.38 1.41
#